data_AF-A0A962L7X0-F1
#
_entry.id   AF-A0A962L7X0-F1
#
_cell.length_a   1.000
_cell.length_b   1.000
_cell.length_c   1.000
_cell.angle_alpha   90.00
_cell.angle_beta   90.00
_cell.angle_gamma   90.00
#
_symmetry.space_group_name_H-M   'P 1'
#
loop_
_entity.id
_entity.type
_entity.pdbx_description
1 polymer ?
#
loop_
_entity_poly.entity_id
_entity_poly.type
_entity_poly.pdbx_seq_one_letter_code
_entity_poly.pdbx_strand_id
1 'polypeptide(L)'
;MKAVRPDIAALEQNGITRLAFTRLGDPDVIPLWFGEGDIPTPAFVREAAKRALDNGETFYVHTRGIESLRLAIKEYLDGLYGTDLDPQRVSVPGASMMGITIAAQMALRPGDDALVISPHWPNIETSYRVAGANVLTVRQQEGPDGWSLSATEIIEAITPATKSIFINSPCNPTGWVMSREDQEAVLSVCRERNIQLIADEVYHRHVYDRDAAPSFIEIARPDDPVVVIGGFSKAWAMTGWRVGWVVAPTEQATHWAIMSECFNTGATVFAQQACITALR
;
A
#
# COMPACT_ATOMS: atom_id res chain seq x y z
N MET A 1 -6.04 34.88 10.17
CA MET A 1 -5.68 33.70 9.35
C MET A 1 -5.63 32.49 10.28
N LYS A 2 -6.24 31.36 9.91
CA LYS A 2 -6.04 30.11 10.66
C LYS A 2 -4.61 29.63 10.40
N ALA A 3 -3.94 29.08 11.41
CA ALA A 3 -2.57 28.55 11.30
C ALA A 3 -2.48 27.19 10.56
N VAL A 4 -3.60 26.72 10.00
CA VAL A 4 -3.72 25.45 9.27
C VAL A 4 -4.21 25.76 7.86
N ARG A 5 -3.62 25.09 6.85
CA ARG A 5 -4.00 25.21 5.43
C ARG A 5 -5.52 24.93 5.29
N PRO A 6 -6.29 25.72 4.51
CA PRO A 6 -7.76 25.63 4.50
C PRO A 6 -8.31 24.25 4.14
N ASP A 7 -7.68 23.56 3.18
CA ASP A 7 -8.00 22.21 2.75
C ASP A 7 -7.74 21.15 3.84
N ILE A 8 -6.68 21.31 4.65
CA ILE A 8 -6.43 20.45 5.82
C ILE A 8 -7.46 20.70 6.91
N ALA A 9 -7.82 21.97 7.14
CA ALA A 9 -8.83 22.34 8.13
C ALA A 9 -10.25 21.87 7.77
N ALA A 10 -10.48 21.49 6.50
CA ALA A 10 -11.75 20.97 6.00
C ALA A 10 -11.85 19.43 6.07
N LEU A 11 -10.76 18.73 6.40
CA LEU A 11 -10.78 17.28 6.54
C LEU A 11 -11.60 16.87 7.77
N GLU A 12 -12.43 15.84 7.62
CA GLU A 12 -13.21 15.26 8.70
C GLU A 12 -12.59 13.96 9.19
N GLN A 13 -12.79 13.65 10.47
CA GLN A 13 -12.45 12.34 11.01
C GLN A 13 -13.30 11.27 10.31
N ASN A 14 -12.65 10.18 9.87
CA ASN A 14 -13.37 9.10 9.19
C ASN A 14 -14.43 8.47 10.11
N GLY A 15 -15.53 7.99 9.50
CA GLY A 15 -16.67 7.43 10.24
C GLY A 15 -16.32 6.20 11.10
N ILE A 16 -15.33 5.41 10.68
CA ILE A 16 -14.87 4.20 11.39
C ILE A 16 -14.33 4.58 12.76
N THR A 17 -13.36 5.50 12.82
CA THR A 17 -12.73 5.91 14.08
C THR A 17 -13.68 6.73 14.96
N ARG A 18 -14.59 7.50 14.35
CA ARG A 18 -15.64 8.22 15.07
C ARG A 18 -16.56 7.28 15.86
N LEU A 19 -16.81 6.07 15.35
CA LEU A 19 -17.57 5.05 16.07
C LEU A 19 -16.66 4.25 17.02
N ALA A 20 -15.60 3.63 16.48
CA ALA A 20 -14.78 2.67 17.21
C ALA A 20 -14.17 3.26 18.49
N PHE A 21 -13.69 4.51 18.46
CA PHE A 21 -13.06 5.12 19.63
C PHE A 21 -14.02 5.47 20.76
N THR A 22 -15.33 5.50 20.50
CA THR A 22 -16.32 5.69 21.58
C THR A 22 -16.55 4.42 22.40
N ARG A 23 -16.16 3.27 21.87
CA ARG A 23 -16.41 1.94 22.44
C ARG A 23 -15.14 1.10 22.56
N LEU A 24 -13.97 1.70 22.38
CA LEU A 24 -12.70 0.97 22.40
C LEU A 24 -12.44 0.45 23.83
N GLY A 25 -12.28 -0.87 23.96
CA GLY A 25 -12.09 -1.52 25.26
C GLY A 25 -13.37 -1.75 26.07
N ASP A 26 -14.54 -1.44 25.50
CA ASP A 26 -15.84 -1.76 26.10
C ASP A 26 -16.07 -3.29 26.03
N PRO A 27 -16.14 -4.01 27.18
CA PRO A 27 -16.31 -5.46 27.20
C PRO A 27 -17.69 -5.92 26.71
N ASP A 28 -18.67 -5.02 26.63
CA ASP A 28 -20.03 -5.33 26.17
C ASP A 28 -20.19 -5.21 24.64
N VAL A 29 -19.14 -4.81 23.93
CA VAL A 29 -19.16 -4.61 22.47
C VAL A 29 -18.35 -5.68 21.78
N ILE A 30 -18.93 -6.29 20.74
CA ILE A 30 -18.21 -7.17 19.82
C ILE A 30 -17.65 -6.30 18.68
N PRO A 31 -16.32 -6.06 18.63
CA PRO A 31 -15.75 -5.14 17.65
C PRO A 31 -15.62 -5.80 16.27
N LEU A 32 -16.28 -5.23 15.26
CA LEU A 32 -16.21 -5.65 13.84
C LEU A 32 -15.87 -4.47 12.91
N TRP A 33 -14.89 -3.66 13.29
CA TRP A 33 -14.62 -2.37 12.63
C TRP A 33 -13.19 -2.19 12.09
N PHE A 34 -12.19 -2.94 12.58
CA PHE A 34 -10.80 -2.81 12.14
C PHE A 34 -10.42 -4.02 11.29
N GLY A 35 -9.78 -3.75 10.14
CA GLY A 35 -9.25 -4.80 9.28
C GLY A 35 -7.90 -5.35 9.76
N GLU A 36 -7.74 -5.62 11.06
CA GLU A 36 -6.56 -6.29 11.61
C GLU A 36 -6.88 -7.71 12.08
N GLY A 37 -5.85 -8.55 12.18
CA GLY A 37 -6.01 -9.91 12.69
C GLY A 37 -6.25 -9.93 14.19
N ASP A 38 -6.82 -11.03 14.66
CA ASP A 38 -7.12 -11.33 16.07
C ASP A 38 -6.02 -12.16 16.77
N ILE A 39 -5.02 -12.59 16.02
CA ILE A 39 -3.87 -13.36 16.53
C ILE A 39 -2.63 -12.46 16.72
N PRO A 40 -1.80 -12.74 17.73
CA PRO A 40 -0.55 -12.03 17.90
C PRO A 40 0.47 -12.43 16.82
N THR A 41 1.37 -11.52 16.47
CA THR A 41 2.51 -11.80 15.57
C THR A 41 3.24 -13.09 15.98
N PRO A 42 3.56 -14.02 15.06
CA PRO A 42 4.19 -15.29 15.39
C PRO A 42 5.46 -15.16 16.25
N ALA A 43 5.66 -16.11 17.17
CA ALA A 43 6.73 -16.02 18.17
C ALA A 43 8.13 -15.90 17.54
N PHE A 44 8.42 -16.66 16.48
CA PHE A 44 9.73 -16.64 15.82
C PHE A 44 10.08 -15.26 15.23
N VAL A 45 9.09 -14.49 14.78
CA VAL A 45 9.24 -13.10 14.32
C VAL A 45 9.52 -12.17 15.50
N ARG A 46 8.79 -12.33 16.61
CA ARG A 46 9.02 -11.56 17.85
C ARG A 46 10.42 -11.81 18.42
N GLU A 47 10.87 -13.06 18.43
CA GLU A 47 12.22 -13.41 18.91
C GLU A 47 13.32 -12.81 18.02
N ALA A 48 13.09 -12.68 16.71
CA ALA A 48 14.04 -12.00 15.82
C ALA A 48 14.19 -10.51 16.16
N ALA A 49 13.09 -9.81 16.44
CA ALA A 49 13.13 -8.42 16.89
C ALA A 49 13.86 -8.25 18.22
N LYS A 50 13.60 -9.15 19.19
CA LYS A 50 14.28 -9.15 20.49
C LYS A 50 15.78 -9.33 20.33
N ARG A 51 16.23 -10.32 19.52
CA ARG A 51 17.66 -10.51 19.24
C ARG A 51 18.29 -9.27 18.59
N ALA A 52 17.62 -8.64 17.64
CA ALA A 52 18.13 -7.40 17.03
C ALA A 52 18.30 -6.28 18.07
N LEU A 53 17.35 -6.15 18.99
CA LEU A 53 17.47 -5.22 20.12
C LEU A 53 18.64 -5.59 21.05
N ASP A 54 18.77 -6.86 21.44
CA ASP A 54 19.84 -7.34 22.30
C ASP A 54 21.23 -7.15 21.67
N ASN A 55 21.31 -7.23 20.33
CA ASN A 55 22.52 -6.97 19.55
C ASN A 55 22.83 -5.47 19.38
N GLY A 56 21.97 -4.57 19.87
CA GLY A 56 22.16 -3.13 19.74
C GLY A 56 21.87 -2.58 18.34
N GLU A 57 21.06 -3.27 17.53
CA GLU A 57 20.61 -2.78 16.23
C GLU A 57 19.55 -1.68 16.42
N THR A 58 20.00 -0.47 16.74
CA THR A 58 19.14 0.68 17.11
C THR A 58 19.54 1.99 16.42
N PHE A 59 20.41 1.91 15.41
CA PHE A 59 20.92 3.06 14.67
C PHE A 59 20.21 3.28 13.33
N TYR A 60 20.40 4.47 12.75
CA TYR A 60 19.93 4.75 11.40
C TYR A 60 20.53 3.78 10.38
N VAL A 61 19.70 3.42 9.40
CA VAL A 61 20.07 2.60 8.26
C VAL A 61 19.73 3.35 6.98
N HIS A 62 20.01 2.74 5.83
CA HIS A 62 19.60 3.29 4.55
C HIS A 62 18.09 3.60 4.57
N THR A 63 17.69 4.79 4.10
CA THR A 63 16.33 5.34 4.26
C THR A 63 15.27 4.56 3.49
N ARG A 64 15.71 3.83 2.45
CA ARG A 64 14.93 2.80 1.73
C ARG A 64 14.85 1.43 2.42
N GLY A 65 15.39 1.28 3.62
CA GLY A 65 15.51 0.00 4.33
C GLY A 65 16.84 -0.72 4.11
N ILE A 66 17.15 -1.63 5.02
CA ILE A 66 18.37 -2.46 4.98
C ILE A 66 18.36 -3.34 3.72
N GLU A 67 19.53 -3.49 3.12
CA GLU A 67 19.69 -4.25 1.88
C GLU A 67 19.21 -5.69 2.02
N SER A 68 19.52 -6.35 3.14
CA SER A 68 19.09 -7.72 3.41
C SER A 68 17.56 -7.90 3.41
N LEU A 69 16.81 -6.89 3.85
CA LEU A 69 15.34 -6.92 3.77
C LEU A 69 14.85 -6.69 2.35
N ARG A 70 15.44 -5.75 1.60
CA ARG A 70 15.08 -5.54 0.19
C ARG A 70 15.32 -6.79 -0.65
N LEU A 71 16.42 -7.51 -0.39
CA LEU A 71 16.71 -8.80 -1.01
C LEU A 71 15.72 -9.90 -0.58
N ALA A 72 15.40 -10.01 0.71
CA ALA A 72 14.40 -10.99 1.16
C ALA A 72 13.01 -10.74 0.56
N ILE A 73 12.60 -9.48 0.41
CA ILE A 73 11.35 -9.11 -0.27
C ILE A 73 11.40 -9.50 -1.75
N LYS A 74 12.50 -9.24 -2.45
CA LYS A 74 12.71 -9.72 -3.83
C LYS A 74 12.53 -11.23 -3.90
N GLU A 75 13.28 -11.99 -3.09
CA GLU A 75 13.25 -13.46 -3.06
C GLU A 75 11.82 -13.99 -2.82
N TYR A 76 11.10 -13.40 -1.87
CA TYR A 76 9.72 -13.76 -1.57
C TYR A 76 8.77 -13.51 -2.76
N LEU A 77 8.86 -12.32 -3.37
CA LEU A 77 7.99 -11.95 -4.49
C LEU A 77 8.31 -12.79 -5.74
N ASP A 78 9.58 -13.01 -6.05
CA ASP A 78 9.99 -13.85 -7.18
C ASP A 78 9.55 -15.30 -7.00
N GLY A 79 9.68 -15.84 -5.79
CA GLY A 79 9.20 -17.19 -5.48
C GLY A 79 7.67 -17.32 -5.59
N LEU A 80 6.94 -16.28 -5.20
CA LEU A 80 5.48 -16.29 -5.21
C LEU A 80 4.88 -16.08 -6.60
N TYR A 81 5.52 -15.26 -7.43
CA TYR A 81 4.98 -14.78 -8.70
C TYR A 81 5.77 -15.22 -9.93
N GLY A 82 6.89 -15.92 -9.74
CA GLY A 82 7.74 -16.39 -10.84
C GLY A 82 8.44 -15.26 -11.60
N THR A 83 8.76 -14.16 -10.93
CA THR A 83 9.42 -12.97 -11.51
C THR A 83 10.94 -12.98 -11.32
N ASP A 84 11.63 -12.01 -11.95
CA ASP A 84 13.01 -11.65 -11.62
C ASP A 84 13.10 -10.15 -11.32
N LEU A 85 12.69 -9.80 -10.10
CA LEU A 85 12.62 -8.40 -9.68
C LEU A 85 14.03 -7.84 -9.40
N ASP A 86 14.36 -6.68 -9.96
CA ASP A 86 15.57 -5.96 -9.55
C ASP A 86 15.40 -5.42 -8.11
N PRO A 87 16.29 -5.76 -7.14
CA PRO A 87 16.21 -5.25 -5.77
C PRO A 87 16.36 -3.72 -5.67
N GLN A 88 16.84 -3.04 -6.72
CA GLN A 88 16.81 -1.58 -6.81
C GLN A 88 15.38 -1.02 -6.96
N ARG A 89 14.40 -1.83 -7.35
CA ARG A 89 12.98 -1.42 -7.41
C ARG A 89 12.28 -1.50 -6.05
N VAL A 90 12.88 -2.19 -5.08
CA VAL A 90 12.28 -2.41 -3.76
C VAL A 90 12.68 -1.29 -2.79
N SER A 91 11.73 -0.73 -2.05
CA SER A 91 12.01 0.15 -0.91
C SER A 91 11.11 -0.18 0.29
N VAL A 92 11.59 0.12 1.49
CA VAL A 92 10.90 -0.12 2.78
C VAL A 92 10.81 1.22 3.51
N PRO A 93 9.92 2.13 3.08
CA PRO A 93 9.82 3.48 3.65
C PRO A 93 9.26 3.47 5.08
N GLY A 94 8.56 2.41 5.48
CA GLY A 94 7.80 2.35 6.73
C GLY A 94 6.51 1.58 6.49
N ALA A 95 5.41 1.96 7.14
CA ALA A 95 4.13 1.29 6.94
C ALA A 95 3.61 1.44 5.50
N SER A 96 2.80 0.49 5.03
CA SER A 96 2.21 0.54 3.68
C SER A 96 1.45 1.85 3.40
N MET A 97 0.74 2.40 4.39
CA MET A 97 0.07 3.71 4.27
C MET A 97 1.05 4.87 4.03
N MET A 98 2.25 4.80 4.60
CA MET A 98 3.31 5.77 4.33
C MET A 98 3.79 5.63 2.88
N GLY A 99 3.96 4.39 2.40
CA GLY A 99 4.23 4.11 0.99
C GLY A 99 3.17 4.73 0.06
N ILE A 100 1.88 4.51 0.35
CA ILE A 100 0.77 5.10 -0.42
C ILE A 100 0.84 6.64 -0.42
N THR A 101 1.11 7.24 0.74
CA THR A 101 1.15 8.71 0.88
C THR A 101 2.33 9.31 0.13
N ILE A 102 3.52 8.68 0.21
CA ILE A 102 4.70 9.11 -0.55
C ILE A 102 4.43 8.96 -2.06
N ALA A 103 3.86 7.83 -2.50
CA ALA A 103 3.51 7.61 -3.90
C ALA A 103 2.52 8.69 -4.40
N ALA A 104 1.48 9.01 -3.61
CA ALA A 104 0.54 10.07 -3.95
C ALA A 104 1.22 11.45 -4.05
N GLN A 105 2.13 11.78 -3.12
CA GLN A 105 2.86 13.05 -3.16
C GLN A 105 3.87 13.16 -4.31
N MET A 106 4.45 12.04 -4.76
CA MET A 106 5.31 12.03 -5.94
C MET A 106 4.50 12.15 -7.23
N ALA A 107 3.28 11.60 -7.26
CA ALA A 107 2.43 11.56 -8.44
C ALA A 107 1.62 12.84 -8.68
N LEU A 108 1.22 13.54 -7.62
CA LEU A 108 0.16 14.55 -7.66
C LEU A 108 0.65 15.94 -7.28
N ARG A 109 0.09 16.94 -7.95
CA ARG A 109 0.15 18.35 -7.62
C ARG A 109 -1.23 18.85 -7.18
N PRO A 110 -1.28 20.00 -6.48
CA PRO A 110 -2.56 20.64 -6.20
C PRO A 110 -3.39 20.88 -7.48
N GLY A 111 -4.61 20.37 -7.49
CA GLY A 111 -5.54 20.45 -8.63
C GLY A 111 -5.43 19.34 -9.66
N ASP A 112 -4.47 18.40 -9.53
CA ASP A 112 -4.46 17.18 -10.36
C ASP A 112 -5.63 16.26 -9.98
N ASP A 113 -6.18 15.56 -10.97
CA ASP A 113 -7.23 14.57 -10.74
C ASP A 113 -6.61 13.20 -10.43
N ALA A 114 -7.16 12.54 -9.43
CA ALA A 114 -6.83 11.17 -9.07
C ALA A 114 -8.08 10.30 -9.05
N LEU A 115 -8.02 9.17 -9.76
CA LEU A 115 -9.11 8.21 -9.82
C LEU A 115 -8.93 7.14 -8.73
N VAL A 116 -9.95 6.94 -7.90
CA VAL A 116 -9.97 5.93 -6.84
C VAL A 116 -11.14 4.97 -7.07
N ILE A 117 -10.87 3.67 -7.01
CA ILE A 117 -11.94 2.67 -7.07
C ILE A 117 -12.73 2.69 -5.76
N SER A 118 -14.06 2.82 -5.83
CA SER A 118 -14.96 2.84 -4.68
C SER A 118 -15.88 1.59 -4.65
N PRO A 119 -16.37 1.15 -3.47
CA PRO A 119 -16.06 1.70 -2.15
C PRO A 119 -14.61 1.39 -1.74
N HIS A 120 -14.00 2.30 -0.99
CA HIS A 120 -12.60 2.25 -0.56
C HIS A 120 -12.44 2.55 0.92
N TRP A 121 -11.29 2.16 1.47
CA TRP A 121 -10.87 2.61 2.79
C TRP A 121 -10.68 4.15 2.81
N PRO A 122 -11.37 4.91 3.70
CA PRO A 122 -11.42 6.38 3.63
C PRO A 122 -10.06 7.09 3.68
N ASN A 123 -9.06 6.48 4.32
CA ASN A 123 -7.73 7.08 4.46
C ASN A 123 -7.04 7.30 3.10
N ILE A 124 -7.39 6.53 2.08
CA ILE A 124 -6.86 6.70 0.73
C ILE A 124 -7.26 8.07 0.18
N GLU A 125 -8.56 8.36 0.17
CA GLU A 125 -9.07 9.67 -0.28
C GLU A 125 -8.49 10.82 0.56
N THR A 126 -8.41 10.65 1.89
CA THR A 126 -7.78 11.67 2.75
C THR A 126 -6.33 11.93 2.34
N SER A 127 -5.53 10.90 2.08
CA SER A 127 -4.12 11.07 1.69
C SER A 127 -3.95 11.81 0.36
N TYR A 128 -4.84 11.56 -0.60
CA TYR A 128 -4.84 12.24 -1.90
C TYR A 128 -5.28 13.71 -1.77
N ARG A 129 -6.31 13.98 -0.95
CA ARG A 129 -6.72 15.35 -0.61
C ARG A 129 -5.62 16.12 0.11
N VAL A 130 -4.85 15.47 0.99
CA VAL A 130 -3.67 16.08 1.65
C VAL A 130 -2.59 16.47 0.63
N ALA A 131 -2.42 15.70 -0.46
CA ALA A 131 -1.56 16.07 -1.59
C ALA A 131 -2.14 17.21 -2.46
N GLY A 132 -3.39 17.63 -2.22
CA GLY A 132 -4.08 18.70 -2.93
C GLY A 132 -4.82 18.24 -4.19
N ALA A 133 -4.98 16.93 -4.39
CA ALA A 133 -5.64 16.38 -5.58
C ALA A 133 -7.17 16.45 -5.50
N ASN A 134 -7.81 16.52 -6.66
CA ASN A 134 -9.24 16.25 -6.80
C ASN A 134 -9.44 14.73 -6.87
N VAL A 135 -10.24 14.18 -5.97
CA VAL A 135 -10.51 12.73 -5.95
C VAL A 135 -11.78 12.44 -6.74
N LEU A 136 -11.61 11.77 -7.87
CA LEU A 136 -12.66 11.19 -8.67
C LEU A 136 -12.81 9.72 -8.31
N THR A 137 -14.02 9.16 -8.45
CA THR A 137 -14.26 7.76 -8.12
C THR A 137 -14.94 7.02 -9.26
N VAL A 138 -14.47 5.81 -9.53
CA VAL A 138 -15.19 4.80 -10.32
C VAL A 138 -15.73 3.76 -9.34
N ARG A 139 -16.98 3.37 -9.48
CA ARG A 139 -17.69 2.56 -8.48
C ARG A 139 -17.82 1.11 -8.92
N GLN A 140 -17.33 0.19 -8.08
CA GLN A 140 -17.63 -1.24 -8.17
C GLN A 140 -19.15 -1.46 -8.05
N GLN A 141 -19.66 -2.42 -8.83
CA GLN A 141 -21.05 -2.83 -8.78
C GLN A 141 -21.20 -4.05 -7.86
N GLU A 142 -22.25 -4.04 -7.04
CA GLU A 142 -22.64 -5.20 -6.24
C GLU A 142 -23.54 -6.10 -7.09
N GLY A 143 -23.19 -7.37 -7.18
CA GLY A 143 -23.92 -8.39 -7.94
C GLY A 143 -24.13 -9.67 -7.12
N PRO A 144 -24.80 -10.67 -7.71
CA PRO A 144 -25.07 -11.95 -7.04
C PRO A 144 -23.80 -12.72 -6.63
N ASP A 145 -22.71 -12.51 -7.36
CA ASP A 145 -21.40 -13.17 -7.14
C ASP A 145 -20.41 -12.29 -6.36
N GLY A 146 -20.90 -11.21 -5.74
CA GLY A 146 -20.09 -10.23 -5.01
C GLY A 146 -19.85 -8.95 -5.80
N TRP A 147 -18.79 -8.22 -5.45
CA TRP A 147 -18.45 -6.94 -6.07
C TRP A 147 -17.62 -7.15 -7.34
N SER A 148 -17.90 -6.36 -8.37
CA SER A 148 -17.19 -6.41 -9.65
C SER A 148 -16.91 -5.02 -10.22
N LEU A 149 -15.81 -4.90 -10.95
CA LEU A 149 -15.47 -3.74 -11.77
C LEU A 149 -14.54 -4.19 -12.90
N SER A 150 -14.87 -3.84 -14.13
CA SER A 150 -14.06 -4.17 -15.31
C SER A 150 -12.97 -3.14 -15.60
N ALA A 151 -11.91 -3.53 -16.29
CA ALA A 151 -10.93 -2.57 -16.80
C ALA A 151 -11.55 -1.51 -17.71
N THR A 152 -12.54 -1.87 -18.54
CA THR A 152 -13.25 -0.92 -19.41
C THR A 152 -13.88 0.22 -18.61
N GLU A 153 -14.61 -0.09 -17.54
CA GLU A 153 -15.23 0.92 -16.67
C GLU A 153 -14.18 1.83 -16.00
N ILE A 154 -13.03 1.27 -15.59
CA ILE A 154 -11.90 2.05 -15.05
C ILE A 154 -11.35 2.99 -16.12
N ILE A 155 -11.11 2.48 -17.33
CA ILE A 155 -10.50 3.22 -18.43
C ILE A 155 -11.43 4.35 -18.92
N GLU A 156 -12.74 4.11 -18.99
CA GLU A 156 -13.74 5.12 -19.35
C GLU A 156 -13.84 6.25 -18.34
N ALA A 157 -13.50 6.01 -17.07
CA ALA A 157 -13.47 7.02 -16.02
C ALA A 157 -12.20 7.91 -16.08
N ILE A 158 -11.19 7.55 -16.87
CA ILE A 158 -9.96 8.34 -17.04
C ILE A 158 -10.26 9.58 -17.89
N THR A 159 -9.86 10.76 -17.38
CA THR A 159 -9.96 12.03 -18.10
C THR A 159 -8.56 12.51 -18.52
N PRO A 160 -8.45 13.51 -19.41
CA PRO A 160 -7.16 14.14 -19.73
C PRO A 160 -6.44 14.76 -18.51
N ALA A 161 -7.17 15.05 -17.42
CA ALA A 161 -6.63 15.61 -16.19
C ALA A 161 -6.17 14.54 -15.19
N THR A 162 -6.54 13.26 -15.38
CA THR A 162 -6.12 12.17 -14.49
C THR A 162 -4.60 12.00 -14.49
N LYS A 163 -3.99 12.05 -13.30
CA LYS A 163 -2.55 11.84 -13.09
C LYS A 163 -2.20 10.62 -12.25
N SER A 164 -3.16 10.14 -11.45
CA SER A 164 -2.99 8.94 -10.65
C SER A 164 -4.24 8.07 -10.67
N ILE A 165 -4.06 6.76 -10.60
CA ILE A 165 -5.11 5.77 -10.35
C ILE A 165 -4.72 4.97 -9.11
N PHE A 166 -5.65 4.84 -8.16
CA PHE A 166 -5.49 3.97 -7.01
C PHE A 166 -6.35 2.72 -7.15
N ILE A 167 -5.70 1.56 -7.09
CA ILE A 167 -6.36 0.24 -7.11
C ILE A 167 -5.96 -0.50 -5.85
N ASN A 168 -6.94 -0.99 -5.09
CA ASN A 168 -6.69 -1.92 -3.99
C ASN A 168 -7.29 -3.27 -4.33
N SER A 169 -6.44 -4.27 -4.53
CA SER A 169 -6.83 -5.63 -4.91
C SER A 169 -5.88 -6.64 -4.23
N PRO A 170 -6.39 -7.57 -3.39
CA PRO A 170 -7.78 -7.69 -2.94
C PRO A 170 -8.28 -6.45 -2.17
N CYS A 171 -9.53 -6.09 -2.43
CA CYS A 171 -10.10 -4.80 -2.03
C CYS A 171 -10.63 -4.81 -0.59
N ASN A 172 -10.29 -3.77 0.18
CA ASN A 172 -10.98 -3.38 1.40
C ASN A 172 -11.92 -2.19 1.08
N PRO A 173 -13.25 -2.34 1.20
CA PRO A 173 -13.95 -3.32 2.04
C PRO A 173 -14.59 -4.51 1.31
N THR A 174 -14.52 -4.59 -0.02
CA THR A 174 -15.43 -5.46 -0.81
C THR A 174 -14.96 -6.91 -0.97
N GLY A 175 -13.68 -7.18 -0.77
CA GLY A 175 -13.05 -8.45 -1.13
C GLY A 175 -12.85 -8.64 -2.64
N TRP A 176 -13.21 -7.66 -3.48
CA TRP A 176 -13.01 -7.74 -4.93
C TRP A 176 -11.53 -7.96 -5.28
N VAL A 177 -11.28 -8.85 -6.23
CA VAL A 177 -9.95 -9.14 -6.77
C VAL A 177 -9.94 -8.82 -8.26
N MET A 178 -9.06 -7.91 -8.66
CA MET A 178 -8.83 -7.57 -10.05
C MET A 178 -8.19 -8.74 -10.79
N SER A 179 -8.70 -9.05 -11.99
CA SER A 179 -8.14 -10.11 -12.82
C SER A 179 -6.80 -9.70 -13.45
N ARG A 180 -5.97 -10.68 -13.84
CA ARG A 180 -4.73 -10.44 -14.57
C ARG A 180 -4.98 -9.70 -15.90
N GLU A 181 -6.02 -10.09 -16.62
CA GLU A 181 -6.40 -9.46 -17.89
C GLU A 181 -6.77 -7.98 -17.69
N ASP A 182 -7.53 -7.67 -16.64
CA ASP A 182 -7.86 -6.28 -16.31
C ASP A 182 -6.60 -5.49 -15.90
N GLN A 183 -5.68 -6.10 -15.13
CA GLN A 183 -4.41 -5.46 -14.74
C GLN A 183 -3.60 -5.08 -15.98
N GLU A 184 -3.50 -5.97 -16.96
CA GLU A 184 -2.82 -5.71 -18.24
C GLU A 184 -3.46 -4.56 -19.01
N ALA A 185 -4.79 -4.55 -19.12
CA ALA A 185 -5.55 -3.50 -19.81
C ALA A 185 -5.35 -2.12 -19.15
N VAL A 186 -5.49 -2.02 -17.82
CA VAL A 186 -5.31 -0.76 -17.10
C VAL A 186 -3.86 -0.29 -17.16
N LEU A 187 -2.89 -1.17 -16.93
CA LEU A 187 -1.46 -0.80 -16.99
C LEU A 187 -1.07 -0.31 -18.39
N SER A 188 -1.64 -0.88 -19.45
CA SER A 188 -1.43 -0.42 -20.82
C SER A 188 -1.83 1.05 -21.01
N VAL A 189 -2.99 1.45 -20.49
CA VAL A 189 -3.43 2.86 -20.56
C VAL A 189 -2.56 3.77 -19.70
N CYS A 190 -2.13 3.30 -18.52
CA CYS A 190 -1.21 4.04 -17.66
C CYS A 190 0.13 4.32 -18.36
N ARG A 191 0.67 3.33 -19.11
CA ARG A 191 1.87 3.50 -19.94
C ARG A 191 1.66 4.56 -21.03
N GLU A 192 0.57 4.45 -21.79
CA GLU A 192 0.27 5.36 -22.91
C GLU A 192 0.13 6.81 -22.45
N ARG A 193 -0.56 7.03 -21.33
CA ARG A 193 -0.89 8.38 -20.84
C ARG A 193 0.05 8.91 -19.77
N ASN A 194 1.07 8.13 -19.39
CA ASN A 194 1.97 8.42 -18.28
C ASN A 194 1.21 8.76 -16.98
N ILE A 195 0.25 7.89 -16.62
CA ILE A 195 -0.54 7.99 -15.39
C ILE A 195 0.10 7.10 -14.35
N GLN A 196 0.39 7.63 -13.15
CA GLN A 196 0.94 6.83 -12.07
C GLN A 196 -0.14 5.91 -11.48
N LEU A 197 0.02 4.62 -11.66
CA LEU A 197 -0.77 3.61 -10.98
C LEU A 197 -0.19 3.33 -9.59
N ILE A 198 -1.03 3.37 -8.56
CA ILE A 198 -0.70 2.98 -7.19
C ILE A 198 -1.56 1.76 -6.86
N ALA A 199 -0.93 0.59 -6.84
CA ALA A 199 -1.57 -0.69 -6.56
C ALA A 199 -1.33 -1.10 -5.11
N ASP A 200 -2.36 -1.04 -4.28
CA ASP A 200 -2.35 -1.55 -2.90
C ASP A 200 -2.71 -3.04 -2.88
N GLU A 201 -1.69 -3.87 -2.69
CA GLU A 201 -1.76 -5.33 -2.71
C GLU A 201 -1.44 -5.92 -1.32
N VAL A 202 -1.66 -5.17 -0.23
CA VAL A 202 -1.38 -5.65 1.15
C VAL A 202 -2.16 -6.91 1.53
N TYR A 203 -3.27 -7.18 0.84
CA TYR A 203 -4.10 -8.39 1.02
C TYR A 203 -3.78 -9.50 0.01
N HIS A 204 -2.68 -9.45 -0.76
CA HIS A 204 -2.40 -10.44 -1.81
C HIS A 204 -2.44 -11.91 -1.35
N ARG A 205 -2.12 -12.21 -0.08
CA ARG A 205 -2.23 -13.56 0.52
C ARG A 205 -3.62 -13.91 1.07
N HIS A 206 -4.57 -12.97 1.09
CA HIS A 206 -5.94 -13.17 1.60
C HIS A 206 -6.86 -13.57 0.45
N VAL A 207 -6.54 -14.71 -0.13
CA VAL A 207 -7.28 -15.37 -1.20
C VAL A 207 -7.47 -16.83 -0.81
N TYR A 208 -8.59 -17.43 -1.18
CA TYR A 208 -8.97 -18.75 -0.65
C TYR A 208 -8.53 -19.92 -1.56
N ASP A 209 -8.49 -19.70 -2.87
CA ASP A 209 -8.32 -20.80 -3.85
C ASP A 209 -6.96 -20.77 -4.58
N ARG A 210 -5.99 -20.01 -4.06
CA ARG A 210 -4.65 -19.85 -4.67
C ARG A 210 -3.65 -19.33 -3.64
N ASP A 211 -2.36 -19.40 -3.97
CA ASP A 211 -1.31 -18.92 -3.06
C ASP A 211 -1.26 -17.39 -2.95
N ALA A 212 -1.60 -16.66 -4.01
CA ALA A 212 -1.71 -15.20 -4.00
C ALA A 212 -2.64 -14.66 -5.11
N ALA A 213 -3.21 -13.48 -4.85
CA ALA A 213 -3.93 -12.70 -5.85
C ALA A 213 -2.99 -12.27 -6.99
N PRO A 214 -3.50 -12.02 -8.22
CA PRO A 214 -2.70 -11.44 -9.29
C PRO A 214 -2.05 -10.12 -8.86
N SER A 215 -0.78 -9.94 -9.20
CA SER A 215 -0.01 -8.74 -8.89
C SER A 215 0.44 -8.02 -10.16
N PHE A 216 0.47 -6.68 -10.10
CA PHE A 216 1.05 -5.89 -11.18
C PHE A 216 2.54 -6.18 -11.39
N ILE A 217 3.27 -6.68 -10.39
CA ILE A 217 4.70 -6.98 -10.55
C ILE A 217 4.95 -8.10 -11.60
N GLU A 218 3.96 -8.95 -11.84
CA GLU A 218 4.04 -10.03 -12.84
C GLU A 218 4.08 -9.49 -14.28
N ILE A 219 3.62 -8.26 -14.51
CA ILE A 219 3.52 -7.64 -15.84
C ILE A 219 4.24 -6.28 -15.95
N ALA A 220 4.74 -5.74 -14.84
CA ALA A 220 5.35 -4.42 -14.76
C ALA A 220 6.84 -4.43 -15.12
N ARG A 221 7.18 -3.67 -16.16
CA ARG A 221 8.56 -3.37 -16.54
C ARG A 221 9.18 -2.34 -15.59
N PRO A 222 10.52 -2.25 -15.53
CA PRO A 222 11.22 -1.33 -14.62
C PRO A 222 10.92 0.17 -14.82
N ASP A 223 10.37 0.55 -15.97
CA ASP A 223 10.05 1.92 -16.39
C ASP A 223 8.54 2.21 -16.45
N ASP A 224 7.68 1.21 -16.20
CA ASP A 224 6.24 1.42 -16.22
C ASP A 224 5.80 2.28 -15.03
N PRO A 225 4.84 3.21 -15.20
CA PRO A 225 4.41 4.13 -14.14
C PRO A 225 3.50 3.43 -13.12
N VAL A 226 4.01 2.41 -12.43
CA VAL A 226 3.29 1.63 -11.41
C VAL A 226 4.13 1.48 -10.15
N VAL A 227 3.50 1.76 -9.02
CA VAL A 227 4.01 1.50 -7.68
C VAL A 227 3.11 0.44 -7.05
N VAL A 228 3.67 -0.73 -6.76
CA VAL A 228 3.00 -1.79 -6.04
C VAL A 228 3.35 -1.69 -4.56
N ILE A 229 2.34 -1.64 -3.70
CA ILE A 229 2.46 -1.54 -2.26
C ILE A 229 2.12 -2.89 -1.64
N GLY A 230 3.01 -3.39 -0.79
CA GLY A 230 2.75 -4.55 0.05
C GLY A 230 3.04 -4.25 1.52
N GLY A 231 2.92 -5.26 2.38
CA GLY A 231 3.35 -5.12 3.75
C GLY A 231 3.09 -6.30 4.66
N PHE A 232 3.69 -6.21 5.84
CA PHE A 232 3.66 -7.28 6.83
C PHE A 232 2.38 -7.29 7.68
N SER A 233 1.62 -6.20 7.62
CA SER A 233 0.48 -5.95 8.51
C SER A 233 -0.59 -7.04 8.46
N LYS A 234 -0.87 -7.59 7.29
CA LYS A 234 -1.99 -8.52 7.09
C LYS A 234 -1.51 -9.96 7.16
N ALA A 235 -0.72 -10.40 6.18
CA ALA A 235 -0.37 -11.81 6.03
C ALA A 235 0.52 -12.39 7.16
N TRP A 236 1.17 -11.53 7.96
CA TRP A 236 2.02 -11.94 9.08
C TRP A 236 1.52 -11.48 10.45
N ALA A 237 0.30 -10.92 10.54
CA ALA A 237 -0.26 -10.36 11.77
C ALA A 237 0.67 -9.32 12.44
N MET A 238 1.19 -8.37 11.64
CA MET A 238 2.16 -7.36 12.09
C MET A 238 1.64 -5.92 11.96
N THR A 239 0.35 -5.66 12.24
CA THR A 239 -0.24 -4.32 12.07
C THR A 239 0.50 -3.24 12.86
N GLY A 240 0.83 -3.51 14.13
CA GLY A 240 1.55 -2.59 15.02
C GLY A 240 3.03 -2.38 14.69
N TRP A 241 3.63 -3.18 13.82
CA TRP A 241 5.08 -3.13 13.51
C TRP A 241 5.45 -2.02 12.54
N ARG A 242 4.46 -1.55 11.78
CA ARG A 242 4.59 -0.41 10.85
C ARG A 242 5.67 -0.61 9.78
N VAL A 243 5.80 -1.83 9.26
CA VAL A 243 6.69 -2.15 8.15
C VAL A 243 5.89 -2.66 6.96
N GLY A 244 6.14 -2.05 5.80
CA GLY A 244 5.65 -2.42 4.50
C GLY A 244 6.69 -2.12 3.44
N TRP A 245 6.42 -2.51 2.20
CA TRP A 245 7.35 -2.33 1.10
C TRP A 245 6.65 -1.76 -0.12
N VAL A 246 7.45 -1.23 -1.02
CA VAL A 246 7.01 -0.75 -2.33
C VAL A 246 7.91 -1.36 -3.39
N VAL A 247 7.32 -1.72 -4.53
CA VAL A 247 8.02 -2.03 -5.78
C VAL A 247 7.68 -0.93 -6.77
N ALA A 248 8.68 -0.16 -7.17
CA ALA A 248 8.50 1.06 -7.96
C ALA A 248 9.38 1.04 -9.23
N PRO A 249 9.23 2.03 -10.13
CA PRO A 249 10.12 2.18 -11.27
C PRO A 249 11.57 2.41 -10.79
N THR A 250 12.54 1.88 -11.53
CA THR A 250 13.96 1.96 -11.11
C THR A 250 14.44 3.40 -10.95
N GLU A 251 13.97 4.31 -11.80
CA GLU A 251 14.31 5.74 -11.72
C GLU A 251 13.76 6.45 -10.46
N GLN A 252 12.75 5.87 -9.80
CA GLN A 252 12.19 6.42 -8.56
C GLN A 252 13.00 6.03 -7.32
N ALA A 253 14.01 5.17 -7.44
CA ALA A 253 14.84 4.71 -6.33
C ALA A 253 15.35 5.85 -5.43
N THR A 254 15.97 6.88 -6.02
CA THR A 254 16.49 8.04 -5.26
C THR A 254 15.36 8.88 -4.67
N HIS A 255 14.25 9.05 -5.39
CA HIS A 255 13.08 9.79 -4.93
C HIS A 255 12.47 9.14 -3.69
N TRP A 256 12.36 7.80 -3.65
CA TRP A 256 11.93 7.06 -2.47
C TRP A 256 12.86 7.26 -1.27
N ALA A 257 14.18 7.35 -1.48
CA ALA A 257 15.12 7.65 -0.40
C ALA A 257 14.87 9.05 0.19
N ILE A 258 14.82 10.06 -0.67
CA ILE A 258 14.60 11.47 -0.29
C ILE A 258 13.26 11.63 0.43
N MET A 259 12.19 11.06 -0.11
CA MET A 259 10.87 11.17 0.50
C MET A 259 10.82 10.45 1.85
N SER A 260 11.41 9.25 1.97
CA SER A 260 11.45 8.53 3.25
C SER A 260 12.20 9.33 4.33
N GLU A 261 13.27 10.03 3.96
CA GLU A 261 14.00 10.95 4.85
C GLU A 261 13.10 12.02 5.45
N CYS A 262 12.23 12.63 4.63
CA CYS A 262 11.31 13.68 5.05
C CYS A 262 10.19 13.20 5.99
N PHE A 263 9.81 11.92 5.93
CA PHE A 263 8.67 11.41 6.70
C PHE A 263 9.09 10.74 8.02
N ASN A 264 10.08 9.84 8.00
CA ASN A 264 10.47 9.07 9.17
C ASN A 264 11.95 8.64 9.18
N THR A 265 12.75 9.05 8.19
CA THR A 265 14.18 8.69 8.10
C THR A 265 14.41 7.17 7.92
N GLY A 266 13.40 6.46 7.42
CA GLY A 266 13.44 5.02 7.17
C GLY A 266 12.76 4.18 8.26
N ALA A 267 12.46 2.92 7.92
CA ALA A 267 11.78 2.01 8.82
C ALA A 267 12.66 1.58 10.01
N THR A 268 12.04 1.29 11.15
CA THR A 268 12.73 0.83 12.37
C THR A 268 13.53 -0.45 12.14
N VAL A 269 14.85 -0.42 12.38
CA VAL A 269 15.78 -1.49 11.97
C VAL A 269 15.49 -2.86 12.62
N PHE A 270 15.23 -2.94 13.93
CA PHE A 270 14.91 -4.23 14.57
C PHE A 270 13.59 -4.83 14.08
N ALA A 271 12.64 -4.00 13.63
CA ALA A 271 11.43 -4.47 12.96
C ALA A 271 11.74 -5.00 11.55
N GLN A 272 12.69 -4.40 10.84
CA GLN A 272 13.16 -4.90 9.55
C GLN A 272 13.83 -6.29 9.68
N GLN A 273 14.60 -6.54 10.74
CA GLN A 273 15.18 -7.87 11.02
C GLN A 273 14.11 -8.95 11.25
N ALA A 274 13.06 -8.59 12.00
CA ALA A 274 11.91 -9.47 12.18
C ALA A 274 11.19 -9.76 10.86
N CYS A 275 11.07 -8.76 9.99
CA CYS A 275 10.48 -8.93 8.65
C CYS A 275 11.29 -9.88 7.77
N ILE A 276 12.62 -9.85 7.82
CA ILE A 276 13.46 -10.84 7.11
C ILE A 276 13.14 -12.25 7.57
N THR A 277 12.98 -12.46 8.88
CA THR A 277 12.64 -13.77 9.45
C THR A 277 11.22 -14.19 9.06
N ALA A 278 10.29 -13.24 8.92
CA ALA A 278 8.91 -13.52 8.52
C ALA A 278 8.79 -14.01 7.06
N LEU A 279 9.74 -13.63 6.19
CA LEU A 279 9.75 -14.02 4.76
C LEU A 279 10.45 -15.35 4.47
N ARG A 280 11.18 -15.92 5.44
CA ARG A 280 12.09 -17.06 5.26
C ARG A 280 11.65 -18.30 6.02
#